data_AF-A0AAE1JKK2-F1
#
_entry.id   AF-A0AAE1JKK2-F1
#
_cell.length_a   1.000
_cell.length_b   1.000
_cell.length_c   1.000
_cell.angle_alpha   90.00
_cell.angle_beta   90.00
_cell.angle_gamma   90.00
#
_symmetry.space_group_name_H-M   'P 1'
#
loop_
_entity.id
_entity.type
_entity.pdbx_description
1 polymer ?
#
loop_
_entity_poly.entity_id
_entity_poly.type
_entity_poly.pdbx_seq_one_letter_code
_entity_poly.pdbx_strand_id
1 'polypeptide(L)'
;MCLIRACSQEYISRFSLVGSWLKMVLMSGRTFCAHVIINFLLLLSCNIIYGTETDIFCLKSIKDSLEDPYGYLKSSWDFNNITQGSICRFTGVECWHPDENRVLNLNLSNVGLKGQFPRAIQNCTSLTGLDFSINKLSGKIPADIDVLLPFVVTLDLSYNMFSGEIPKSIANCSYLNSLKLDRNALSGRIPGELSFLTRLRTFTVTNNLLRGPVPNLPQVPAESYANNSDLCGGPLPPCS
;
A
#
# COMPACT_ATOMS: atom_id res chain seq x y z
N MET A 1 25.92 14.73 -29.81
CA MET A 1 26.50 15.81 -28.99
C MET A 1 25.51 16.10 -27.86
N CYS A 2 26.02 16.31 -26.64
CA CYS A 2 25.33 16.41 -25.33
C CYS A 2 24.71 15.10 -24.81
N LEU A 3 25.43 14.32 -23.99
CA LEU A 3 25.74 14.48 -22.54
C LEU A 3 24.69 13.80 -21.66
N ILE A 4 24.90 12.50 -21.41
CA ILE A 4 24.31 11.78 -20.28
C ILE A 4 25.01 12.29 -19.01
N ARG A 5 24.28 13.03 -18.17
CA ARG A 5 24.67 13.34 -16.79
C ARG A 5 24.10 12.27 -15.85
N ALA A 6 24.94 11.90 -14.90
CA ALA A 6 24.84 10.81 -13.95
C ALA A 6 23.53 10.75 -13.14
N CYS A 7 23.01 9.54 -12.97
CA CYS A 7 22.27 9.15 -11.78
C CYS A 7 23.21 8.37 -10.84
N SER A 8 23.39 8.93 -9.66
CA SER A 8 24.04 8.49 -8.40
C SER A 8 24.86 7.19 -8.36
N GLN A 9 26.09 7.35 -7.88
CA GLN A 9 27.20 6.40 -7.82
C GLN A 9 27.18 5.38 -6.68
N GLU A 10 26.02 5.05 -6.08
CA GLU A 10 25.97 4.11 -4.93
C GLU A 10 25.48 2.69 -5.26
N TYR A 11 25.01 2.42 -6.48
CA TYR A 11 24.62 1.08 -6.91
C TYR A 11 25.71 0.30 -7.66
N ILE A 12 26.81 0.95 -8.05
CA ILE A 12 27.85 0.35 -8.91
C ILE A 12 28.95 -0.37 -8.10
N SER A 13 29.06 -0.17 -6.78
CA SER A 13 30.10 -0.83 -5.97
C SER A 13 29.78 -2.30 -5.63
N ARG A 14 28.56 -2.78 -5.85
CA ARG A 14 28.20 -4.21 -5.65
C ARG A 14 28.26 -5.06 -6.91
N PHE A 15 28.37 -4.46 -8.10
CA PHE A 15 28.38 -5.20 -9.38
C PHE A 15 29.78 -5.45 -9.96
N SER A 16 30.83 -4.75 -9.51
CA SER A 16 32.20 -4.97 -10.05
C SER A 16 32.87 -6.25 -9.51
N LEU A 17 32.45 -6.75 -8.35
CA LEU A 17 32.97 -8.00 -7.78
C LEU A 17 32.37 -9.24 -8.46
N VAL A 18 31.12 -9.17 -8.91
CA VAL A 18 30.45 -10.29 -9.58
C VAL A 18 31.05 -10.55 -10.97
N GLY A 19 31.40 -9.49 -11.71
CA GLY A 19 32.03 -9.60 -13.02
C GLY A 19 33.47 -10.15 -12.98
N SER A 20 34.26 -9.76 -11.97
CA SER A 20 35.63 -10.27 -11.81
C SER A 20 35.67 -11.72 -11.32
N TRP A 21 34.72 -12.14 -10.47
CA TRP A 21 34.59 -13.54 -10.08
C TRP A 21 34.17 -14.44 -11.25
N LEU A 22 33.26 -13.98 -12.12
CA LEU A 22 32.83 -14.74 -13.30
C LEU A 22 34.00 -15.01 -14.27
N LYS A 23 34.89 -14.03 -14.47
CA LYS A 23 36.11 -14.20 -15.30
C LYS A 23 37.15 -15.10 -14.65
N MET A 24 37.32 -15.03 -13.33
CA MET A 24 38.30 -15.85 -12.61
C MET A 24 37.86 -17.33 -12.53
N VAL A 25 36.55 -17.59 -12.46
CA VAL A 25 35.98 -18.94 -12.43
C VAL A 25 36.06 -19.63 -13.80
N LEU A 26 35.80 -18.89 -14.91
CA LEU A 26 35.88 -19.42 -16.28
C LEU A 26 37.30 -19.80 -16.74
N MET A 27 38.34 -19.23 -16.11
CA MET A 27 39.75 -19.55 -16.44
C MET A 27 40.35 -20.68 -15.59
N SER A 28 39.60 -21.24 -14.63
CA SER A 28 40.14 -22.18 -13.62
C SER A 28 39.89 -23.68 -13.90
N GLY A 29 39.26 -24.04 -15.03
CA GLY A 29 39.20 -25.42 -15.52
C GLY A 29 38.54 -26.45 -14.58
N ARG A 30 37.78 -26.02 -13.57
CA ARG A 30 37.03 -26.91 -12.68
C ARG A 30 35.56 -26.92 -13.09
N THR A 31 35.07 -28.08 -13.49
CA THR A 31 33.66 -28.36 -13.75
C THR A 31 32.85 -28.14 -12.47
N PHE A 32 32.30 -26.95 -12.28
CA PHE A 32 31.20 -26.76 -11.36
C PHE A 32 29.94 -27.36 -11.99
N CYS A 33 29.26 -28.24 -11.25
CA CYS A 33 28.04 -28.89 -11.69
C CYS A 33 27.05 -27.87 -12.26
N ALA A 34 26.59 -28.10 -13.50
CA ALA A 34 25.55 -27.29 -14.16
C ALA A 34 24.33 -27.04 -13.26
N HIS A 35 24.05 -27.95 -12.31
CA HIS A 35 23.01 -27.83 -11.29
C HIS A 35 23.14 -26.60 -10.37
N VAL A 36 24.34 -26.10 -10.08
CA VAL A 36 24.51 -24.95 -9.18
C VAL A 36 24.24 -23.63 -9.92
N ILE A 37 24.68 -23.54 -11.18
CA ILE A 37 24.42 -22.38 -12.05
C ILE A 37 22.93 -22.31 -12.42
N ILE A 38 22.31 -23.46 -12.70
CA ILE A 38 20.86 -23.57 -12.95
C ILE A 38 20.07 -23.17 -11.70
N ASN A 39 20.43 -23.63 -10.50
CA ASN A 39 19.76 -23.19 -9.27
C ASN A 39 19.92 -21.68 -9.00
N PHE A 40 21.08 -21.09 -9.31
CA PHE A 40 21.30 -19.66 -9.12
C PHE A 40 20.52 -18.79 -10.13
N LEU A 41 20.40 -19.24 -11.39
CA LEU A 41 19.56 -18.60 -12.42
C LEU A 41 18.06 -18.82 -12.19
N LEU A 42 17.66 -19.96 -11.61
CA LEU A 42 16.30 -20.22 -11.16
C LEU A 42 15.90 -19.29 -10.00
N LEU A 43 16.81 -18.99 -9.06
CA LEU A 43 16.55 -18.05 -7.96
C LEU A 43 16.42 -16.59 -8.43
N LEU A 44 17.10 -16.19 -9.50
CA LEU A 44 16.96 -14.87 -10.12
C LEU A 44 15.67 -14.71 -10.94
N SER A 45 15.19 -15.77 -11.58
CA SER A 45 13.90 -15.78 -12.29
C SER A 45 12.69 -15.97 -11.35
N CYS A 46 12.89 -16.61 -10.19
CA CYS A 46 11.87 -16.84 -9.16
C CYS A 46 11.38 -15.52 -8.51
N ASN A 47 12.18 -14.46 -8.47
CA ASN A 47 11.69 -13.19 -7.90
C ASN A 47 10.96 -12.28 -8.91
N ILE A 48 11.14 -12.50 -10.22
CA ILE A 48 10.58 -11.64 -11.27
C ILE A 48 9.25 -12.21 -11.80
N ILE A 49 9.10 -13.54 -11.86
CA ILE A 49 7.88 -14.19 -12.38
C ILE A 49 6.74 -14.15 -11.35
N TYR A 50 7.04 -14.35 -10.07
CA TYR A 50 6.02 -14.50 -9.01
C TYR A 50 5.24 -13.20 -8.73
N GLY A 51 5.86 -12.03 -8.87
CA GLY A 51 5.17 -10.75 -8.67
C GLY A 51 4.07 -10.46 -9.70
N THR A 52 4.16 -11.05 -10.90
CA THR A 52 3.19 -10.77 -11.96
C THR A 52 1.86 -11.51 -11.78
N GLU A 53 1.88 -12.72 -11.22
CA GLU A 53 0.67 -13.50 -10.99
C GLU A 53 -0.07 -13.05 -9.72
N THR A 54 0.66 -12.64 -8.68
CA THR A 54 0.07 -12.24 -7.39
C THR A 54 -0.77 -10.98 -7.50
N ASP A 55 -0.31 -9.99 -8.25
CA ASP A 55 -0.98 -8.70 -8.40
C ASP A 55 -2.21 -8.82 -9.34
N ILE A 56 -2.13 -9.67 -10.38
CA ILE A 56 -3.30 -10.03 -11.18
C ILE A 56 -4.37 -10.68 -10.28
N PHE A 57 -3.97 -11.65 -9.44
CA PHE A 57 -4.88 -12.32 -8.51
C PHE A 57 -5.44 -11.34 -7.46
N CYS A 58 -4.62 -10.42 -6.96
CA CYS A 58 -5.02 -9.34 -6.06
C CYS A 58 -6.17 -8.52 -6.67
N LEU A 59 -5.97 -7.94 -7.86
CA LEU A 59 -6.96 -7.10 -8.51
C LEU A 59 -8.22 -7.90 -8.89
N LYS A 60 -8.08 -9.13 -9.37
CA LYS A 60 -9.22 -9.99 -9.66
C LYS A 60 -10.07 -10.24 -8.41
N SER A 61 -9.42 -10.58 -7.31
CA SER A 61 -10.10 -10.82 -6.03
C SER A 61 -10.75 -9.55 -5.47
N ILE A 62 -10.11 -8.38 -5.63
CA ILE A 62 -10.72 -7.09 -5.26
C ILE A 62 -12.00 -6.87 -6.07
N LYS A 63 -11.94 -7.03 -7.39
CA LYS A 63 -13.11 -6.91 -8.28
C LYS A 63 -14.24 -7.86 -7.90
N ASP A 64 -13.90 -9.10 -7.54
CA ASP A 64 -14.89 -10.12 -7.17
C ASP A 64 -15.49 -9.88 -5.76
N SER A 65 -14.75 -9.20 -4.86
CA SER A 65 -15.17 -8.96 -3.48
C SER A 65 -16.00 -7.69 -3.26
N LEU A 66 -15.88 -6.70 -4.16
CA LEU A 66 -16.57 -5.42 -4.05
C LEU A 66 -17.83 -5.38 -4.91
N GLU A 67 -18.84 -4.69 -4.42
CA GLU A 67 -20.02 -4.37 -5.24
C GLU A 67 -19.74 -3.14 -6.09
N ASP A 68 -19.82 -3.29 -7.41
CA ASP A 68 -19.58 -2.25 -8.42
C ASP A 68 -20.88 -1.88 -9.16
N PRO A 69 -21.79 -1.10 -8.54
CA PRO A 69 -23.13 -0.85 -9.08
C PRO A 69 -23.12 -0.06 -10.39
N TYR A 70 -22.06 0.69 -10.66
CA TYR A 70 -21.93 1.51 -11.88
C TYR A 70 -21.02 0.87 -12.93
N GLY A 71 -20.46 -0.31 -12.65
CA GLY A 71 -19.64 -1.06 -13.58
C GLY A 71 -18.27 -0.42 -13.86
N TYR A 72 -17.74 0.41 -12.96
CA TYR A 72 -16.47 1.12 -13.14
C TYR A 72 -15.28 0.15 -13.25
N LEU A 73 -15.22 -0.86 -12.38
CA LEU A 73 -14.21 -1.91 -12.45
C LEU A 73 -14.53 -2.85 -13.61
N LYS A 74 -15.81 -3.19 -13.79
CA LYS A 74 -16.24 -4.10 -14.86
C LYS A 74 -15.88 -3.60 -16.27
N SER A 75 -15.95 -2.28 -16.51
CA SER A 75 -15.68 -1.69 -17.82
C SER A 75 -14.19 -1.64 -18.20
N SER A 76 -13.29 -1.72 -17.22
CA SER A 76 -11.85 -1.48 -17.44
C SER A 76 -10.98 -2.68 -17.09
N TRP A 77 -11.28 -3.40 -16.01
CA TRP A 77 -10.46 -4.48 -15.49
C TRP A 77 -10.77 -5.79 -16.24
N ASP A 78 -10.21 -5.95 -17.43
CA ASP A 78 -10.32 -7.16 -18.24
C ASP A 78 -9.10 -8.08 -18.04
N PHE A 79 -9.32 -9.20 -17.37
CA PHE A 79 -8.28 -10.18 -17.05
C PHE A 79 -8.07 -11.25 -18.14
N ASN A 80 -8.73 -11.13 -19.30
CA ASN A 80 -8.49 -12.04 -20.42
C ASN A 80 -7.17 -11.73 -21.16
N ASN A 81 -6.64 -10.51 -21.00
CA ASN A 81 -5.38 -10.12 -21.60
C ASN A 81 -4.18 -10.50 -20.73
N ILE A 82 -3.41 -11.49 -21.19
CA ILE A 82 -2.23 -12.04 -20.52
C ILE A 82 -0.91 -11.32 -20.85
N THR A 83 -0.93 -10.23 -21.63
CA THR A 83 0.30 -9.48 -21.93
C THR A 83 0.87 -8.86 -20.65
N GLN A 84 2.19 -8.91 -20.50
CA GLN A 84 2.87 -8.24 -19.39
C GLN A 84 2.53 -6.73 -19.37
N GLY A 85 2.28 -6.17 -18.19
CA GLY A 85 1.84 -4.79 -18.02
C GLY A 85 0.35 -4.53 -18.34
N SER A 86 -0.44 -5.56 -18.68
CA SER A 86 -1.87 -5.37 -19.04
C SER A 86 -2.66 -4.71 -17.92
N ILE A 87 -2.43 -5.11 -16.66
CA ILE A 87 -3.15 -4.57 -15.51
C ILE A 87 -2.80 -3.10 -15.22
N CYS A 88 -1.65 -2.62 -15.70
CA CYS A 88 -1.21 -1.24 -15.50
C CYS A 88 -1.99 -0.25 -16.38
N ARG A 89 -2.80 -0.76 -17.31
CA ARG A 89 -3.74 0.03 -18.12
C ARG A 89 -5.13 0.10 -17.51
N PHE A 90 -5.36 -0.64 -16.43
CA PHE A 90 -6.63 -0.61 -15.73
C PHE A 90 -6.84 0.74 -15.07
N THR A 91 -8.08 1.21 -15.14
CA THR A 91 -8.46 2.48 -14.52
C THR A 91 -8.24 2.38 -13.02
N GLY A 92 -7.55 3.37 -12.46
CA GLY A 92 -7.22 3.42 -11.04
C GLY A 92 -6.00 2.60 -10.62
N VAL A 93 -5.33 1.89 -11.54
CA VAL A 93 -4.11 1.12 -11.24
C VAL A 93 -2.89 1.88 -11.73
N GLU A 94 -1.94 2.11 -10.84
CA GLU A 94 -0.61 2.61 -11.16
C GLU A 94 0.42 1.54 -10.82
N CYS A 95 1.34 1.25 -11.75
CA CYS A 95 2.39 0.26 -11.56
C CYS A 95 3.75 0.91 -11.34
N TRP A 96 4.67 0.17 -10.70
CA TRP A 96 6.06 0.58 -10.53
C TRP A 96 6.79 0.80 -11.87
N HIS A 97 6.43 0.01 -12.87
CA HIS A 97 6.90 0.14 -14.25
C HIS A 97 5.74 -0.25 -15.19
N PRO A 98 5.54 0.44 -16.33
CA PRO A 98 4.41 0.18 -17.24
C PRO A 98 4.40 -1.25 -17.81
N ASP A 99 5.58 -1.86 -17.90
CA ASP A 99 5.77 -3.22 -18.42
C ASP A 99 5.93 -4.26 -17.31
N GLU A 100 5.58 -3.95 -16.06
CA GLU A 100 5.59 -4.90 -14.94
C GLU A 100 4.21 -4.94 -14.31
N ASN A 101 3.61 -6.13 -14.19
CA ASN A 101 2.34 -6.33 -13.48
C ASN A 101 2.56 -6.22 -11.96
N ARG A 102 3.02 -5.06 -11.50
CA ARG A 102 3.41 -4.79 -10.12
C ARG A 102 2.81 -3.48 -9.68
N VAL A 103 1.72 -3.57 -8.92
CA VAL A 103 0.91 -2.42 -8.50
C VAL A 103 1.70 -1.61 -7.47
N LEU A 104 1.80 -0.32 -7.74
CA LEU A 104 2.37 0.71 -6.87
C LEU A 104 1.26 1.41 -6.08
N ASN A 105 0.26 1.92 -6.79
CA ASN A 105 -0.88 2.61 -6.18
C ASN A 105 -2.20 2.12 -6.77
N LEU A 106 -3.23 2.07 -5.91
CA LEU A 106 -4.60 1.78 -6.29
C LEU A 106 -5.48 2.97 -5.90
N ASN A 107 -5.97 3.70 -6.90
CA ASN A 107 -6.91 4.80 -6.75
C ASN A 107 -8.28 4.40 -7.29
N LEU A 108 -9.16 4.03 -6.37
CA LEU A 108 -10.57 3.77 -6.63
C LEU A 108 -11.44 4.77 -5.86
N SER A 109 -11.05 6.05 -5.85
CA SER A 109 -11.84 7.11 -5.22
C SER A 109 -13.07 7.49 -6.05
N ASN A 110 -14.20 7.77 -5.39
CA ASN A 110 -15.40 8.33 -6.02
C ASN A 110 -15.99 7.51 -7.19
N VAL A 111 -16.07 6.19 -7.02
CA VAL A 111 -16.59 5.27 -8.05
C VAL A 111 -17.84 4.52 -7.59
N GLY A 112 -18.34 4.81 -6.39
CA GLY A 112 -19.59 4.28 -5.86
C GLY A 112 -19.51 2.83 -5.39
N LEU A 113 -18.30 2.31 -5.14
CA LEU A 113 -18.06 0.96 -4.66
C LEU A 113 -18.73 0.73 -3.30
N LYS A 114 -19.29 -0.47 -3.10
CA LYS A 114 -19.82 -0.93 -1.81
C LYS A 114 -19.18 -2.25 -1.39
N GLY A 115 -19.54 -2.72 -0.21
CA GLY A 115 -19.01 -3.93 0.40
C GLY A 115 -18.14 -3.62 1.60
N GLN A 116 -17.20 -4.51 1.91
CA GLN A 116 -16.23 -4.36 3.00
C GLN A 116 -14.83 -4.16 2.45
N PHE A 117 -13.87 -3.88 3.33
CA PHE A 117 -12.46 -3.78 2.96
C PHE A 117 -11.97 -5.11 2.32
N PRO A 118 -11.45 -5.09 1.08
CA PRO A 118 -11.07 -6.30 0.36
C PRO A 118 -9.75 -6.87 0.92
N ARG A 119 -9.84 -7.98 1.66
CA ARG A 119 -8.67 -8.61 2.32
C ARG A 119 -7.62 -9.15 1.34
N ALA A 120 -8.02 -9.43 0.09
CA ALA A 120 -7.09 -9.89 -0.94
C ALA A 120 -6.05 -8.85 -1.36
N ILE A 121 -6.17 -7.59 -0.89
CA ILE A 121 -5.16 -6.53 -1.11
C ILE A 121 -3.76 -6.95 -0.63
N GLN A 122 -3.66 -7.88 0.32
CA GLN A 122 -2.39 -8.46 0.78
C GLN A 122 -1.55 -9.08 -0.34
N ASN A 123 -2.18 -9.49 -1.45
CA ASN A 123 -1.50 -10.08 -2.60
C ASN A 123 -0.88 -9.03 -3.52
N CYS A 124 -1.26 -7.76 -3.39
CA CYS A 124 -0.59 -6.63 -4.04
C CYS A 124 0.64 -6.25 -3.20
N THR A 125 1.65 -7.13 -3.19
CA THR A 125 2.76 -7.12 -2.21
C THR A 125 3.64 -5.87 -2.25
N SER A 126 3.55 -5.08 -3.33
CA SER A 126 4.34 -3.87 -3.54
C SER A 126 3.53 -2.57 -3.44
N LEU A 127 2.29 -2.65 -2.98
CA LEU A 127 1.39 -1.51 -2.88
C LEU A 127 1.87 -0.51 -1.82
N THR A 128 2.00 0.76 -2.20
CA THR A 128 2.37 1.86 -1.32
C THR A 128 1.26 2.88 -1.12
N GLY A 129 0.33 2.98 -2.07
CA GLY A 129 -0.78 3.91 -2.00
C GLY A 129 -2.12 3.23 -2.20
N LEU A 130 -3.06 3.47 -1.29
CA LEU A 130 -4.42 2.98 -1.38
C LEU A 130 -5.40 4.14 -1.13
N ASP A 131 -6.19 4.46 -2.15
CA ASP A 131 -7.25 5.44 -2.07
C ASP A 131 -8.59 4.79 -2.43
N PHE A 132 -9.41 4.57 -1.39
CA PHE A 132 -10.80 4.13 -1.51
C PHE A 132 -11.78 5.23 -1.07
N SER A 133 -11.34 6.48 -1.04
CA SER A 133 -12.15 7.59 -0.53
C SER A 133 -13.41 7.83 -1.36
N ILE A 134 -14.41 8.48 -0.75
CA ILE A 134 -15.64 8.90 -1.44
C ILE A 134 -16.38 7.70 -2.05
N ASN A 135 -16.55 6.63 -1.27
CA ASN A 135 -17.29 5.45 -1.68
C ASN A 135 -18.37 5.12 -0.64
N LYS A 136 -18.91 3.91 -0.75
CA LYS A 136 -19.93 3.38 0.14
C LYS A 136 -19.42 2.07 0.79
N LEU A 137 -18.12 1.98 1.04
CA LEU A 137 -17.53 0.86 1.76
C LEU A 137 -17.95 0.91 3.23
N SER A 138 -18.13 -0.25 3.84
CA SER A 138 -18.71 -0.41 5.17
C SER A 138 -18.01 -1.51 5.96
N GLY A 139 -18.50 -1.79 7.18
CA GLY A 139 -17.88 -2.75 8.08
C GLY A 139 -16.72 -2.14 8.85
N LYS A 140 -15.79 -2.98 9.33
CA LYS A 140 -14.63 -2.54 10.11
C LYS A 140 -13.39 -2.41 9.24
N ILE A 141 -12.49 -1.51 9.61
CA ILE A 141 -11.11 -1.57 9.13
C ILE A 141 -10.48 -2.86 9.71
N PRO A 142 -9.84 -3.72 8.90
CA PRO A 142 -9.25 -4.97 9.37
C PRO A 142 -8.31 -4.79 10.56
N ALA A 143 -8.41 -5.67 11.56
CA ALA A 143 -7.56 -5.62 12.76
C ALA A 143 -6.08 -5.94 12.46
N ASP A 144 -5.80 -6.52 11.30
CA ASP A 144 -4.49 -6.94 10.80
C ASP A 144 -4.08 -6.14 9.56
N ILE A 145 -4.45 -4.86 9.49
CA ILE A 145 -4.17 -3.98 8.36
C ILE A 145 -2.67 -3.85 8.04
N ASP A 146 -1.80 -4.04 9.02
CA ASP A 146 -0.35 -4.07 8.85
C ASP A 146 0.15 -5.28 8.07
N VAL A 147 -0.54 -6.42 8.20
CA VAL A 147 -0.29 -7.62 7.38
C VAL A 147 -0.83 -7.40 5.96
N LEU A 148 -1.97 -6.74 5.83
CA LEU A 148 -2.58 -6.47 4.52
C LEU A 148 -1.80 -5.41 3.72
N LEU A 149 -1.17 -4.45 4.41
CA LEU A 149 -0.54 -3.27 3.82
C LEU A 149 0.82 -2.95 4.49
N PRO A 150 1.82 -3.84 4.42
CA PRO A 150 3.09 -3.69 5.15
C PRO A 150 3.93 -2.49 4.69
N PHE A 151 3.77 -2.05 3.44
CA PHE A 151 4.57 -0.98 2.82
C PHE A 151 3.77 0.30 2.53
N VAL A 152 2.56 0.43 3.09
CA VAL A 152 1.70 1.59 2.80
C VAL A 152 2.31 2.90 3.30
N VAL A 153 2.31 3.88 2.41
CA VAL A 153 2.74 5.26 2.63
C VAL A 153 1.51 6.17 2.69
N THR A 154 0.52 5.94 1.83
CA THR A 154 -0.72 6.70 1.79
C THR A 154 -1.93 5.76 1.90
N LEU A 155 -2.77 5.99 2.90
CA LEU A 155 -4.03 5.29 3.10
C LEU A 155 -5.17 6.31 3.25
N ASP A 156 -6.03 6.37 2.24
CA ASP A 156 -7.22 7.24 2.23
C ASP A 156 -8.48 6.38 2.21
N LEU A 157 -9.16 6.33 3.35
CA LEU A 157 -10.45 5.65 3.54
C LEU A 157 -11.56 6.65 3.88
N SER A 158 -11.31 7.94 3.65
CA SER A 158 -12.24 9.02 3.99
C SER A 158 -13.55 8.95 3.21
N TYR A 159 -14.61 9.59 3.70
CA TYR A 159 -15.93 9.62 3.04
C TYR A 159 -16.44 8.21 2.67
N ASN A 160 -16.55 7.35 3.68
CA ASN A 160 -17.11 6.00 3.57
C ASN A 160 -18.06 5.74 4.75
N MET A 161 -18.44 4.49 4.96
CA MET A 161 -19.29 4.03 6.07
C MET A 161 -18.55 3.04 6.97
N PHE A 162 -17.22 3.14 7.09
CA PHE A 162 -16.45 2.31 8.02
C PHE A 162 -16.86 2.59 9.46
N SER A 163 -16.89 1.55 10.30
CA SER A 163 -17.38 1.59 11.68
C SER A 163 -16.46 0.78 12.60
N GLY A 164 -16.74 0.82 13.91
CA GLY A 164 -15.88 0.20 14.92
C GLY A 164 -14.65 1.04 15.25
N GLU A 165 -13.65 0.43 15.88
CA GLU A 165 -12.44 1.12 16.33
C GLU A 165 -11.40 1.25 15.23
N ILE A 166 -10.54 2.27 15.33
CA ILE A 166 -9.31 2.35 14.55
C ILE A 166 -8.37 1.25 15.06
N PRO A 167 -7.94 0.29 14.23
CA PRO A 167 -7.14 -0.83 14.70
C PRO A 167 -5.73 -0.37 15.09
N LYS A 168 -5.28 -0.83 16.27
CA LYS A 168 -3.96 -0.49 16.82
C LYS A 168 -2.80 -0.88 15.90
N SER A 169 -2.99 -1.94 15.11
CA SER A 169 -2.01 -2.43 14.14
C SER A 169 -1.66 -1.41 13.05
N ILE A 170 -2.45 -0.37 12.82
CA ILE A 170 -2.04 0.75 11.94
C ILE A 170 -0.69 1.34 12.36
N ALA A 171 -0.37 1.32 13.66
CA ALA A 171 0.91 1.79 14.18
C ALA A 171 2.12 0.96 13.70
N ASN A 172 1.89 -0.26 13.19
CA ASN A 172 2.93 -1.12 12.62
C ASN A 172 3.21 -0.82 11.13
N CYS A 173 2.36 -0.04 10.46
CA CYS A 173 2.61 0.45 9.09
C CYS A 173 3.69 1.55 9.12
N SER A 174 4.94 1.16 9.38
CA SER A 174 6.06 2.09 9.69
C SER A 174 6.41 3.10 8.58
N TYR A 175 5.96 2.86 7.36
CA TYR A 175 6.14 3.75 6.20
C TYR A 175 5.05 4.81 6.07
N LEU A 176 3.96 4.70 6.84
CA LEU A 176 2.77 5.52 6.69
C LEU A 176 3.08 7.00 6.92
N ASN A 177 2.76 7.81 5.91
CA ASN A 177 2.96 9.25 5.89
C ASN A 177 1.62 10.00 5.88
N SER A 178 0.59 9.45 5.24
CA SER A 178 -0.74 10.02 5.17
C SER A 178 -1.79 8.98 5.54
N LEU A 179 -2.56 9.28 6.58
CA LEU A 179 -3.71 8.48 7.02
C LEU A 179 -4.95 9.37 7.10
N LYS A 180 -5.92 9.12 6.22
CA LYS A 180 -7.17 9.87 6.20
C LYS A 180 -8.35 8.94 6.45
N LEU A 181 -9.07 9.23 7.52
CA LEU A 181 -10.20 8.43 8.02
C LEU A 181 -11.44 9.31 8.27
N ASP A 182 -11.42 10.57 7.82
CA ASP A 182 -12.51 11.50 8.05
C ASP A 182 -13.82 11.05 7.39
N ARG A 183 -14.94 11.48 7.97
CA ARG A 183 -16.30 11.20 7.49
C ARG A 183 -16.54 9.71 7.30
N ASN A 184 -16.44 9.01 8.42
CA ASN A 184 -16.86 7.63 8.59
C ASN A 184 -17.74 7.54 9.85
N ALA A 185 -18.06 6.33 10.29
CA ALA A 185 -18.72 6.03 11.55
C ALA A 185 -17.75 5.36 12.56
N LEU A 186 -16.45 5.70 12.50
CA LEU A 186 -15.45 5.15 13.41
C LEU A 186 -15.72 5.63 14.83
N SER A 187 -15.48 4.77 15.81
CA SER A 187 -15.83 4.98 17.21
C SER A 187 -14.72 4.49 18.14
N GLY A 188 -14.87 4.71 19.45
CA GLY A 188 -13.86 4.33 20.42
C GLY A 188 -12.70 5.32 20.48
N ARG A 189 -11.54 4.87 20.96
CA ARG A 189 -10.36 5.73 21.13
C ARG A 189 -9.49 5.73 19.89
N ILE A 190 -8.81 6.86 19.65
CA ILE A 190 -7.69 6.89 18.72
C ILE A 190 -6.52 6.13 19.38
N PRO A 191 -5.91 5.12 18.74
CA PRO A 191 -4.77 4.39 19.31
C PRO A 191 -3.61 5.33 19.65
N GLY A 192 -3.16 5.28 20.91
CA GLY A 192 -1.99 6.03 21.38
C GLY A 192 -0.72 5.65 20.62
N GLU A 193 -0.69 4.41 20.14
CA GLU A 193 0.38 3.79 19.36
C GLU A 193 0.62 4.53 18.02
N LEU A 194 -0.34 5.33 17.51
CA LEU A 194 -0.11 6.17 16.33
C LEU A 194 1.04 7.18 16.53
N SER A 195 1.37 7.53 17.78
CA SER A 195 2.53 8.36 18.10
C SER A 195 3.88 7.72 17.71
N PHE A 196 3.93 6.40 17.48
CA PHE A 196 5.12 5.69 17.03
C PHE A 196 5.40 5.86 15.53
N LEU A 197 4.41 6.32 14.76
CA LEU A 197 4.54 6.58 13.32
C LEU A 197 5.29 7.89 13.08
N THR A 198 6.62 7.85 13.23
CA THR A 198 7.52 9.02 13.08
C THR A 198 7.45 9.68 11.70
N ARG A 199 6.97 8.96 10.68
CA ARG A 199 6.79 9.45 9.30
C ARG A 199 5.42 10.06 9.04
N LEU A 200 4.45 9.91 9.95
CA LEU A 200 3.10 10.42 9.76
C LEU A 200 3.13 11.95 9.72
N ARG A 201 2.62 12.53 8.63
CA ARG A 201 2.55 13.98 8.39
C ARG A 201 1.11 14.44 8.20
N THR A 202 0.31 13.63 7.53
CA THR A 202 -1.12 13.90 7.33
C THR A 202 -1.93 12.90 8.14
N PHE A 203 -2.72 13.40 9.08
CA PHE A 203 -3.69 12.62 9.83
C PHE A 203 -4.98 13.42 9.94
N THR A 204 -6.11 12.79 9.63
CA THR A 204 -7.44 13.39 9.81
C THR A 204 -8.45 12.31 10.13
N VAL A 205 -9.29 12.62 11.13
CA VAL A 205 -10.37 11.77 11.64
C VAL A 205 -11.64 12.58 11.82
N THR A 206 -11.75 13.74 11.16
CA THR A 206 -12.90 14.63 11.35
C THR A 206 -14.22 13.93 11.06
N ASN A 207 -15.31 14.35 11.70
CA ASN A 207 -16.65 13.81 11.44
C ASN A 207 -16.70 12.28 11.65
N ASN A 208 -16.38 11.83 12.86
CA ASN A 208 -16.52 10.45 13.30
C ASN A 208 -17.19 10.44 14.70
N LEU A 209 -17.21 9.30 15.37
CA LEU A 209 -17.75 9.07 16.71
C LEU A 209 -16.64 8.74 17.72
N LEU A 210 -15.44 9.31 17.52
CA LEU A 210 -14.27 9.03 18.34
C LEU A 210 -14.32 9.78 19.68
N ARG A 211 -13.69 9.21 20.70
CA ARG A 211 -13.71 9.72 22.07
C ARG A 211 -12.40 9.51 22.81
N GLY A 212 -12.22 10.26 23.89
CA GLY A 212 -11.07 10.17 24.79
C GLY A 212 -9.86 11.00 24.34
N PRO A 213 -8.70 10.79 24.97
CA PRO A 213 -7.51 11.58 24.68
C PRO A 213 -6.99 11.31 23.27
N VAL A 214 -6.61 12.37 22.55
CA VAL A 214 -5.87 12.27 21.29
C VAL A 214 -4.42 11.85 21.55
N PRO A 215 -3.78 11.10 20.64
CA PRO A 215 -2.37 10.75 20.74
C PRO A 215 -1.48 11.99 20.60
N ASN A 216 -0.27 11.94 21.17
CA ASN A 216 0.72 13.00 21.02
C ASN A 216 1.28 13.01 19.58
N LEU A 217 0.63 13.77 18.71
CA LEU A 217 0.99 13.99 17.32
C LEU A 217 1.15 15.49 17.09
N PRO A 218 2.29 16.10 17.49
CA PRO A 218 2.46 17.56 17.52
C PRO A 218 2.37 18.21 16.13
N GLN A 219 2.63 17.44 15.07
CA GLN A 219 2.50 17.89 13.69
C GLN A 219 1.05 17.93 13.17
N VAL A 220 0.10 17.36 13.91
CA VAL A 220 -1.30 17.25 13.49
C VAL A 220 -2.12 18.39 14.14
N PRO A 221 -2.76 19.26 13.35
CA PRO A 221 -3.51 20.40 13.89
C PRO A 221 -4.85 19.99 14.51
N ALA A 222 -5.43 20.89 15.32
CA ALA A 222 -6.72 20.66 15.98
C ALA A 222 -7.86 20.40 14.97
N GLU A 223 -7.84 21.03 13.79
CA GLU A 223 -8.86 20.82 12.76
C GLU A 223 -8.97 19.37 12.29
N SER A 224 -7.87 18.59 12.34
CA SER A 224 -7.86 17.17 11.96
C SER A 224 -8.74 16.29 12.84
N TYR A 225 -9.15 16.79 14.00
CA TYR A 225 -9.98 16.07 14.99
C TYR A 225 -11.41 16.61 15.07
N ALA A 226 -11.73 17.67 14.31
CA ALA A 226 -13.00 18.37 14.39
C ALA A 226 -14.22 17.44 14.23
N ASN A 227 -15.35 17.83 14.83
CA ASN A 227 -16.61 17.09 14.77
C ASN A 227 -16.51 15.65 15.32
N ASN A 228 -15.74 15.48 16.40
CA ASN A 228 -15.80 14.33 17.31
C ASN A 228 -16.00 14.91 18.71
N SER A 229 -17.22 14.82 19.26
CA SER A 229 -17.63 15.60 20.45
C SER A 229 -16.83 15.27 21.72
N ASP A 230 -16.33 14.04 21.81
CA ASP A 230 -15.78 13.49 23.05
C ASP A 230 -14.24 13.37 23.00
N LEU A 231 -13.58 13.95 21.99
CA LEU A 231 -12.12 14.00 21.92
C LEU A 231 -11.56 15.14 22.77
N CYS A 232 -10.43 14.88 23.41
CA CYS A 232 -9.76 15.84 24.29
C CYS A 232 -8.23 15.64 24.28
N GLY A 233 -7.48 16.53 24.92
CA GLY A 233 -6.01 16.50 24.97
C GLY A 233 -5.36 17.19 23.77
N GLY A 234 -4.14 17.70 23.95
CA GLY A 234 -3.46 18.56 22.97
C GLY A 234 -3.35 17.90 21.58
N PRO A 235 -3.80 18.56 20.50
CA PRO A 235 -4.06 20.01 20.36
C PRO A 235 -5.48 20.50 20.74
N LEU A 236 -6.36 19.63 21.25
CA LEU A 236 -7.72 19.96 21.71
C LEU A 236 -7.73 20.44 23.17
N PRO A 237 -8.88 20.95 23.67
CA PRO A 237 -9.03 21.25 25.09
C PRO A 237 -8.67 20.06 25.99
N PRO A 238 -8.16 20.29 27.21
CA PRO A 238 -7.80 19.23 28.14
C PRO A 238 -8.98 18.29 28.44
N CYS A 239 -8.67 17.03 28.72
CA CYS A 239 -9.68 16.09 29.19
C CYS A 239 -10.16 16.50 30.58
N SER A 240 -11.48 16.45 30.80
CA SER A 240 -12.14 16.65 32.10
C SER A 240 -11.92 15.49 33.05
#